data_AF-A0A935LU04-F1
#
_entry.id   AF-A0A935LU04-F1
#
_cell.length_a   1.000
_cell.length_b   1.000
_cell.length_c   1.000
_cell.angle_alpha   90.00
_cell.angle_beta   90.00
_cell.angle_gamma   90.00
#
_symmetry.space_group_name_H-M   'P 1'
#
loop_
_entity.id
_entity.type
_entity.pdbx_description
1 polymer ?
#
loop_
_entity_poly.entity_id
_entity_poly.type
_entity_poly.pdbx_seq_one_letter_code
_entity_poly.pdbx_strand_id
1 'polypeptide(L)'
;MKSCIFQTQEPVNIPQAETNILTDVFKLPYGYEIYSLLTRWNPLNIKRQYELPYNGKKVLVVGMGPAGYTLSHYLLNEGFGVVGIDGLKIEKFMKYTGVKDENGFVKFPEPVKYFYEEVEEDLDKRVLQGFGGVSEYGITVRWDKNFLTAIYINMCKKRKFQII
;
A
#
# COMPACT_ATOMS: atom_id res chain seq x y z
N MET A 1 -13.86 9.70 17.56
CA MET A 1 -15.17 9.79 18.24
C MET A 1 -15.13 10.64 19.52
N LYS A 2 -14.19 10.43 20.46
CA LYS A 2 -14.16 11.17 21.74
C LYS A 2 -13.98 12.70 21.64
N SER A 3 -13.31 13.19 20.59
CA SER A 3 -13.11 14.64 20.34
C SER A 3 -14.03 15.21 19.26
N CYS A 4 -15.09 14.49 18.88
CA CYS A 4 -16.09 15.03 17.95
C CYS A 4 -16.84 16.19 18.62
N ILE A 5 -17.10 17.27 17.89
CA ILE A 5 -17.89 18.42 18.42
C ILE A 5 -19.33 18.01 18.76
N PHE A 6 -19.85 16.99 18.09
CA PHE A 6 -21.12 16.34 18.40
C PHE A 6 -20.99 15.46 19.65
N GLN A 7 -20.84 16.09 20.82
CA GLN A 7 -20.78 15.39 22.10
C GLN A 7 -22.16 15.14 22.72
N THR A 8 -23.16 15.93 22.35
CA THR A 8 -24.55 15.84 22.84
C THR A 8 -25.49 15.04 21.93
N GLN A 9 -25.00 14.56 20.80
CA GLN A 9 -25.70 13.70 19.85
C GLN A 9 -24.76 12.58 19.39
N GLU A 10 -25.22 11.70 18.49
CA GLU A 10 -24.38 10.63 17.99
C GLU A 10 -23.12 11.19 17.27
N PRO A 11 -21.90 10.83 17.72
CA PRO A 11 -20.67 11.34 17.13
C PRO A 11 -20.43 10.71 15.77
N VAL A 12 -19.81 11.47 14.85
CA VAL A 12 -19.47 10.94 13.52
C VAL A 12 -18.49 9.77 13.65
N ASN A 13 -18.87 8.64 13.05
CA ASN A 13 -18.02 7.46 12.95
C ASN A 13 -17.00 7.61 11.80
N ILE A 14 -15.98 8.43 12.05
CA ILE A 14 -14.89 8.72 11.09
C ILE A 14 -14.22 7.43 10.58
N PRO A 15 -13.83 6.45 11.43
CA PRO A 15 -13.18 5.23 10.94
C PRO A 15 -14.04 4.45 9.95
N GLN A 16 -15.36 4.37 10.19
CA GLN A 16 -16.29 3.72 9.27
C GLN A 16 -16.38 4.49 7.95
N ALA A 17 -16.47 5.81 7.99
CA ALA A 17 -16.52 6.64 6.79
C ALA A 17 -15.23 6.49 5.95
N GLU A 18 -14.05 6.54 6.57
CA GLU A 18 -12.76 6.33 5.91
C GLU A 18 -12.67 4.94 5.26
N THR A 19 -13.11 3.90 5.97
CA THR A 19 -13.13 2.52 5.47
C THR A 19 -14.12 2.36 4.30
N ASN A 20 -15.30 2.96 4.39
CA ASN A 20 -16.31 2.92 3.33
C ASN A 20 -15.81 3.60 2.06
N ILE A 21 -15.17 4.78 2.18
CA ILE A 21 -14.60 5.47 1.02
C ILE A 21 -13.58 4.59 0.30
N LEU A 22 -12.67 3.94 1.05
CA LEU A 22 -11.68 3.05 0.44
C LEU A 22 -12.33 1.83 -0.23
N THR A 23 -13.24 1.16 0.47
CA THR A 23 -13.91 -0.05 -0.05
C THR A 23 -14.80 0.27 -1.25
N ASP A 24 -15.51 1.40 -1.25
CA ASP A 24 -16.32 1.83 -2.39
C ASP A 24 -15.45 2.16 -3.61
N VAL A 25 -14.27 2.76 -3.42
CA VAL A 25 -13.31 2.93 -4.52
C VAL A 25 -12.86 1.56 -5.03
N PHE A 26 -12.55 0.59 -4.18
CA PHE A 26 -12.09 -0.74 -4.60
C PHE A 26 -13.16 -1.57 -5.32
N LYS A 27 -14.45 -1.28 -5.12
CA LYS A 27 -15.56 -1.89 -5.88
C LYS A 27 -15.63 -1.42 -7.34
N LEU A 28 -15.02 -0.26 -7.67
CA LEU A 28 -15.05 0.26 -9.04
C LEU A 28 -14.15 -0.57 -9.97
N PRO A 29 -14.48 -0.68 -11.27
CA PRO A 29 -13.54 -1.16 -12.26
C PRO A 29 -12.28 -0.28 -12.26
N TYR A 30 -11.12 -0.90 -12.10
CA TYR A 30 -9.82 -0.26 -11.90
C TYR A 30 -9.72 0.65 -10.66
N GLY A 31 -10.58 0.43 -9.66
CA GLY A 31 -10.59 1.17 -8.41
C GLY A 31 -9.26 1.18 -7.67
N TYR A 32 -8.59 0.02 -7.64
CA TYR A 32 -7.23 -0.09 -7.10
C TYR A 32 -6.22 0.80 -7.84
N GLU A 33 -6.34 0.94 -9.16
CA GLU A 33 -5.44 1.82 -9.93
C GLU A 33 -5.70 3.30 -9.64
N ILE A 34 -6.95 3.70 -9.36
CA ILE A 34 -7.29 5.05 -8.88
C ILE A 34 -6.61 5.30 -7.53
N TYR A 35 -6.75 4.38 -6.58
CA TYR A 35 -6.05 4.43 -5.30
C TYR A 35 -4.52 4.54 -5.51
N SER A 36 -3.94 3.65 -6.32
CA SER A 36 -2.52 3.62 -6.65
C SER A 36 -2.02 4.92 -7.29
N LEU A 37 -2.82 5.54 -8.15
CA LEU A 37 -2.53 6.84 -8.74
C LEU A 37 -2.48 7.92 -7.65
N LEU A 38 -3.48 7.99 -6.78
CA LEU A 38 -3.57 8.99 -5.71
C LEU A 38 -2.42 8.90 -4.69
N THR A 39 -1.80 7.73 -4.54
CA THR A 39 -0.57 7.59 -3.72
C THR A 39 0.67 8.27 -4.33
N ARG A 40 0.67 8.55 -5.64
CA ARG A 40 1.78 9.17 -6.37
C ARG A 40 1.44 10.56 -6.89
N TRP A 41 0.15 10.86 -6.98
CA TRP A 41 -0.40 12.10 -7.45
C TRP A 41 -1.37 12.69 -6.41
N ASN A 42 -0.96 13.75 -5.75
CA ASN A 42 -1.78 14.46 -4.77
C ASN A 42 -2.33 15.76 -5.38
N PRO A 43 -3.60 15.79 -5.84
CA PRO A 43 -4.19 16.99 -6.42
C PRO A 43 -4.32 18.16 -5.45
N LEU A 44 -4.39 17.89 -4.14
CA LEU A 44 -4.60 18.90 -3.11
C LEU A 44 -3.31 19.64 -2.72
N ASN A 45 -2.15 19.06 -3.05
CA ASN A 45 -0.86 19.70 -2.77
C ASN A 45 -0.29 20.36 -4.03
N ILE A 46 -0.68 21.61 -4.27
CA ILE A 46 -0.30 22.39 -5.48
C ILE A 46 1.23 22.47 -5.68
N LYS A 47 2.00 22.60 -4.59
CA LYS A 47 3.46 22.69 -4.67
C LYS A 47 4.12 21.34 -4.93
N ARG A 48 3.46 20.24 -4.56
CA ARG A 48 4.02 18.90 -4.53
C ARG A 48 2.99 17.87 -4.96
N GLN A 49 2.56 17.99 -6.22
CA GLN A 49 1.52 17.14 -6.77
C GLN A 49 2.01 15.75 -7.16
N TYR A 50 3.29 15.59 -7.52
CA TYR A 50 3.84 14.33 -8.04
C TYR A 50 5.12 13.91 -7.32
N GLU A 51 5.44 12.62 -7.38
CA GLU A 51 6.72 12.05 -6.94
C GLU A 51 7.91 12.75 -7.62
N LEU A 52 8.97 13.05 -6.86
CA LEU A 52 10.18 13.64 -7.43
C LEU A 52 10.99 12.69 -8.31
N PRO A 53 11.78 13.24 -9.24
CA PRO A 53 12.88 12.52 -9.87
C PRO A 53 13.82 11.89 -8.84
N TYR A 54 14.52 10.83 -9.25
CA TYR A 54 15.49 10.18 -8.39
C TYR A 54 16.60 11.15 -7.97
N ASN A 55 16.86 11.24 -6.66
CA ASN A 55 17.82 12.20 -6.09
C ASN A 55 19.23 11.61 -5.91
N GLY A 56 19.49 10.39 -6.38
CA GLY A 56 20.79 9.72 -6.25
C GLY A 56 21.03 8.99 -4.92
N LYS A 57 20.12 9.09 -3.94
CA LYS A 57 20.28 8.48 -2.62
C LYS A 57 19.44 7.21 -2.48
N LYS A 58 20.02 6.18 -1.86
CA LYS A 58 19.35 4.91 -1.54
C LYS A 58 19.22 4.76 -0.04
N VAL A 59 18.08 4.27 0.43
CA VAL A 59 17.77 4.04 1.85
C VAL A 59 17.39 2.58 2.04
N LEU A 60 18.03 1.92 2.99
CA LEU A 60 17.62 0.61 3.48
C LEU A 60 16.64 0.81 4.64
N VAL A 61 15.46 0.20 4.55
CA VAL A 61 14.46 0.20 5.62
C VAL A 61 14.32 -1.22 6.15
N VAL A 62 14.59 -1.39 7.44
CA VAL A 62 14.55 -2.69 8.13
C VAL A 62 13.23 -2.83 8.88
N GLY A 63 12.42 -3.81 8.48
CA GLY A 63 11.06 -4.04 8.94
C GLY A 63 10.04 -3.34 8.05
N MET A 64 9.14 -4.12 7.44
CA MET A 64 8.07 -3.67 6.53
C MET A 64 6.70 -3.71 7.22
N GLY A 65 6.67 -3.33 8.50
CA GLY A 65 5.44 -3.03 9.25
C GLY A 65 4.88 -1.64 8.94
N PRO A 66 3.88 -1.18 9.71
CA PRO A 66 3.24 0.13 9.50
C PRO A 66 4.20 1.30 9.37
N ALA A 67 5.20 1.38 10.25
CA ALA A 67 6.22 2.41 10.16
C ALA A 67 7.08 2.28 8.89
N GLY A 68 7.49 1.05 8.55
CA GLY A 68 8.41 0.76 7.45
C GLY A 68 7.84 1.06 6.08
N TYR A 69 6.65 0.52 5.75
CA TYR A 69 6.04 0.79 4.44
C TYR A 69 5.59 2.24 4.30
N THR A 70 5.18 2.88 5.40
CA THR A 70 4.77 4.29 5.39
C THR A 70 5.97 5.21 5.16
N LEU A 71 7.08 4.99 5.88
CA LEU A 71 8.32 5.73 5.65
C LEU A 71 8.81 5.52 4.21
N SER A 72 8.81 4.28 3.75
CA SER A 72 9.21 3.92 2.39
C SER A 72 8.37 4.65 1.35
N HIS A 73 7.05 4.71 1.53
CA HIS A 73 6.14 5.45 0.66
C HIS A 73 6.53 6.93 0.53
N TYR A 74 6.76 7.62 1.65
CA TYR A 74 7.15 9.02 1.64
C TYR A 74 8.55 9.24 1.04
N LEU A 75 9.52 8.38 1.38
CA LEU A 75 10.87 8.46 0.80
C LEU A 75 10.85 8.29 -0.73
N LEU A 76 10.05 7.35 -1.24
CA LEU A 76 9.88 7.16 -2.68
C LEU A 76 9.29 8.41 -3.33
N ASN A 77 8.28 9.03 -2.71
CA ASN A 77 7.68 10.29 -3.19
C ASN A 77 8.69 11.47 -3.15
N GLU A 78 9.63 11.45 -2.21
CA GLU A 78 10.76 12.40 -2.12
C GLU A 78 11.93 12.08 -3.07
N GLY A 79 11.77 11.07 -3.93
CA GLY A 79 12.75 10.73 -4.96
C GLY A 79 13.91 9.86 -4.46
N PHE A 80 13.80 9.25 -3.28
CA PHE A 80 14.78 8.25 -2.84
C PHE A 80 14.53 6.90 -3.50
N GLY A 81 15.59 6.12 -3.63
CA GLY A 81 15.50 4.69 -3.85
C GLY A 81 15.38 3.99 -2.51
N VAL A 82 14.46 3.04 -2.38
CA VAL A 82 14.22 2.34 -1.12
C VAL A 82 14.36 0.84 -1.32
N VAL A 83 15.19 0.23 -0.47
CA VAL A 83 15.29 -1.22 -0.31
C VAL A 83 14.65 -1.56 1.03
N GLY A 84 13.58 -2.35 1.02
CA GLY A 84 12.95 -2.89 2.22
C GLY A 84 13.45 -4.30 2.51
N ILE A 85 13.66 -4.63 3.79
CA ILE A 85 13.87 -6.00 4.26
C ILE A 85 12.93 -6.28 5.42
N ASP A 86 12.49 -7.53 5.57
CA ASP A 86 11.72 -7.99 6.72
C ASP A 86 12.30 -9.30 7.28
N GLY A 87 11.93 -9.63 8.52
CA GLY A 87 12.38 -10.87 9.18
C GLY A 87 11.63 -12.11 8.69
N LEU A 88 10.47 -11.94 8.05
CA LEU A 88 9.71 -13.03 7.45
C LEU A 88 9.96 -13.13 5.94
N LYS A 89 9.78 -14.34 5.41
CA LYS A 89 9.82 -14.57 3.96
C LYS A 89 8.70 -13.78 3.29
N ILE A 90 9.08 -12.91 2.35
CA ILE A 90 8.14 -12.14 1.53
C ILE A 90 7.66 -13.00 0.34
N GLU A 91 6.38 -13.34 0.31
CA GLU A 91 5.77 -14.01 -0.85
C GLU A 91 5.48 -13.00 -1.96
N LYS A 92 5.85 -13.34 -3.21
CA LYS A 92 5.81 -12.39 -4.33
C LYS A 92 4.56 -12.55 -5.18
N PHE A 93 3.78 -11.48 -5.31
CA PHE A 93 2.58 -11.42 -6.15
C PHE A 93 2.88 -10.95 -7.58
N MET A 94 3.59 -11.78 -8.36
CA MET A 94 4.24 -11.36 -9.62
C MET A 94 3.30 -10.74 -10.66
N LYS A 95 2.01 -11.14 -10.72
CA LYS A 95 1.03 -10.63 -11.70
C LYS A 95 0.85 -9.11 -11.59
N TYR A 96 0.63 -8.60 -10.38
CA TYR A 96 0.35 -7.18 -10.13
C TYR A 96 1.57 -6.40 -9.63
N THR A 97 2.63 -7.06 -9.18
CA THR A 97 3.88 -6.38 -8.81
C THR A 97 4.85 -6.21 -9.98
N GLY A 98 4.72 -7.03 -11.02
CA GLY A 98 5.71 -7.13 -12.10
C GLY A 98 7.02 -7.77 -11.63
N VAL A 99 7.99 -7.82 -12.54
CA VAL A 99 9.35 -8.34 -12.29
C VAL A 99 10.34 -7.26 -12.66
N LYS A 100 11.34 -7.01 -11.80
CA LYS A 100 12.36 -6.00 -11.99
C LYS A 100 13.76 -6.60 -12.09
N ASP A 101 14.60 -5.97 -12.92
CA ASP A 101 16.05 -6.12 -12.96
C ASP A 101 16.75 -4.79 -12.64
N GLU A 102 18.06 -4.70 -12.90
CA GLU A 102 18.85 -3.48 -12.71
C GLU A 102 18.44 -2.31 -13.62
N ASN A 103 17.75 -2.58 -14.73
CA ASN A 103 17.35 -1.60 -15.75
C ASN A 103 15.88 -1.15 -15.60
N GLY A 104 15.07 -1.88 -14.83
CA GLY A 104 13.70 -1.52 -14.51
C GLY A 104 12.76 -2.71 -14.55
N PHE A 105 11.53 -2.53 -15.04
CA PHE A 105 10.58 -3.63 -15.18
C PHE A 105 10.92 -4.47 -16.41
N VAL A 106 11.26 -5.74 -16.19
CA VAL A 106 11.36 -6.77 -17.24
C VAL A 106 9.97 -7.23 -17.64
N LYS A 107 9.09 -7.43 -16.65
CA LYS A 107 7.66 -7.63 -16.84
C LYS A 107 6.91 -6.52 -16.12
N PHE A 108 6.19 -5.70 -16.88
CA PHE A 108 5.36 -4.66 -16.30
C PHE A 108 4.20 -5.27 -15.49
N PRO A 109 3.84 -4.67 -14.34
CA PRO A 109 2.69 -5.10 -13.56
C PRO A 109 1.40 -4.93 -14.34
N GLU A 110 0.55 -5.95 -14.32
CA GLU A 110 -0.80 -5.84 -14.88
C GLU A 110 -1.66 -4.87 -14.05
N PRO A 111 -2.59 -4.13 -14.67
CA PRO A 111 -3.58 -3.36 -13.93
C PRO A 111 -4.55 -4.30 -13.20
N VAL A 112 -4.94 -3.96 -11.98
CA VAL A 112 -6.00 -4.66 -11.25
C VAL A 112 -7.33 -4.07 -11.69
N LYS A 113 -8.18 -4.85 -12.35
CA LYS A 113 -9.50 -4.39 -12.83
C LYS A 113 -10.56 -4.53 -11.75
N TYR A 114 -10.63 -5.66 -11.06
CA TYR A 114 -11.62 -5.92 -10.00
C TYR A 114 -10.93 -6.44 -8.75
N PHE A 115 -10.64 -5.56 -7.79
CA PHE A 115 -9.80 -5.88 -6.62
C PHE A 115 -10.32 -7.09 -5.83
N TYR A 116 -11.62 -7.14 -5.56
CA TYR A 116 -12.24 -8.21 -4.77
C TYR A 116 -12.34 -9.55 -5.52
N GLU A 117 -12.27 -9.55 -6.85
CA GLU A 117 -12.28 -10.79 -7.65
C GLU A 117 -10.87 -11.30 -7.93
N GLU A 118 -9.89 -10.40 -7.96
CA GLU A 118 -8.54 -10.66 -8.48
C GLU A 118 -7.45 -10.74 -7.41
N VAL A 119 -7.63 -10.05 -6.27
CA VAL A 119 -6.61 -9.84 -5.24
C VAL A 119 -7.08 -10.26 -3.85
N GLU A 120 -8.36 -10.10 -3.55
CA GLU A 120 -8.92 -10.54 -2.27
C GLU A 120 -8.87 -12.06 -2.15
N GLU A 121 -8.38 -12.53 -1.01
CA GLU A 121 -8.43 -13.93 -0.60
C GLU A 121 -9.19 -14.05 0.72
N ASP A 122 -9.93 -15.14 0.89
CA ASP A 122 -10.55 -15.47 2.17
C ASP A 122 -9.48 -15.50 3.27
N LEU A 123 -9.70 -14.82 4.39
CA LEU A 123 -8.68 -14.64 5.43
C LEU A 123 -8.17 -15.94 6.05
N ASP A 124 -8.97 -17.00 6.03
CA ASP A 124 -8.62 -18.35 6.53
C ASP A 124 -7.74 -19.14 5.54
N LYS A 125 -7.80 -18.80 4.24
CA LYS A 125 -7.03 -19.45 3.17
C LYS A 125 -5.83 -18.62 2.73
N ARG A 126 -5.83 -17.32 3.03
CA ARG A 126 -4.79 -16.37 2.60
C ARG A 126 -3.41 -16.80 3.11
N VAL A 127 -2.47 -16.92 2.17
CA VAL A 127 -1.06 -17.17 2.50
C VAL A 127 -0.47 -15.92 3.15
N LEU A 128 0.24 -16.09 4.27
CA LEU A 128 0.97 -15.01 4.92
C LEU A 128 2.02 -14.45 3.96
N GLN A 129 1.92 -13.16 3.64
CA GLN A 129 2.79 -12.53 2.65
C GLN A 129 4.15 -12.12 3.22
N GLY A 130 4.32 -12.20 4.55
CA GLY A 130 5.53 -11.71 5.26
C GLY A 130 5.67 -10.19 5.27
N PHE A 131 4.77 -9.45 4.62
CA PHE A 131 4.73 -8.00 4.53
C PHE A 131 3.63 -7.42 5.44
N GLY A 132 3.90 -6.32 6.14
CA GLY A 132 2.92 -5.65 7.00
C GLY A 132 3.21 -5.76 8.49
N GLY A 133 4.25 -6.48 8.89
CA GLY A 133 4.70 -6.50 10.27
C GLY A 133 3.63 -7.06 11.23
N VAL A 134 3.49 -6.44 12.40
CA VAL A 134 2.42 -6.75 13.37
C VAL A 134 1.00 -6.65 12.78
N SER A 135 0.80 -5.94 11.67
CA SER A 135 -0.51 -5.91 11.01
C SER A 135 -0.82 -7.23 10.30
N GLU A 136 0.21 -7.93 9.81
CA GLU A 136 0.10 -9.22 9.13
C GLU A 136 0.05 -10.38 10.14
N TYR A 137 1.00 -10.39 11.09
CA TYR A 137 1.21 -11.52 12.01
C TYR A 137 0.84 -11.22 13.47
N GLY A 138 0.26 -10.06 13.77
CA GLY A 138 -0.26 -9.73 15.10
C GLY A 138 -1.60 -10.40 15.42
N ILE A 139 -1.93 -10.41 16.73
CA ILE A 139 -3.02 -11.18 17.37
C ILE A 139 -4.43 -10.72 16.97
N THR A 140 -4.60 -9.56 16.33
CA THR A 140 -5.93 -8.98 16.10
C THR A 140 -6.47 -9.28 14.70
N VAL A 141 -7.45 -10.20 14.61
CA VAL A 141 -8.32 -10.45 13.43
C VAL A 141 -9.34 -9.30 13.22
N ARG A 142 -9.06 -8.10 13.72
CA ARG A 142 -10.04 -7.00 13.82
C ARG A 142 -10.22 -6.23 12.51
N TRP A 143 -9.53 -6.64 11.45
CA TRP A 143 -9.44 -5.89 10.22
C TRP A 143 -9.08 -6.80 9.04
N ASP A 144 -9.45 -6.39 7.83
CA ASP A 144 -9.23 -7.13 6.60
C ASP A 144 -7.77 -6.99 6.11
N LYS A 145 -7.00 -8.09 6.22
CA LYS A 145 -5.58 -8.14 5.83
C LYS A 145 -5.37 -8.03 4.32
N ASN A 146 -6.40 -8.15 3.49
CA ASN A 146 -6.27 -7.93 2.05
C ASN A 146 -5.82 -6.50 1.71
N PHE A 147 -6.08 -5.53 2.59
CA PHE A 147 -5.52 -4.18 2.45
C PHE A 147 -3.99 -4.14 2.56
N LEU A 148 -3.34 -5.09 3.24
CA LEU A 148 -1.87 -5.22 3.18
C LEU A 148 -1.40 -5.62 1.81
N THR A 149 -2.13 -6.53 1.16
CA THR A 149 -1.84 -6.92 -0.23
C THR A 149 -1.91 -5.70 -1.15
N ALA A 150 -2.91 -4.82 -0.95
CA ALA A 150 -3.03 -3.58 -1.70
C ALA A 150 -1.81 -2.65 -1.52
N ILE A 151 -1.34 -2.47 -0.28
CA ILE A 151 -0.13 -1.67 0.02
C ILE A 151 1.10 -2.33 -0.58
N TYR A 152 1.24 -3.64 -0.43
CA TYR A 152 2.36 -4.41 -0.97
C TYR A 152 2.47 -4.25 -2.49
N ILE A 153 1.37 -4.44 -3.21
CA ILE A 153 1.32 -4.25 -4.67
C ILE A 153 1.68 -2.80 -5.01
N ASN A 154 1.15 -1.81 -4.30
CA ASN A 154 1.41 -0.39 -4.56
C ASN A 154 2.90 -0.06 -4.48
N MET A 155 3.53 -0.51 -3.39
CA MET A 155 4.96 -0.32 -3.16
C MET A 155 5.78 -0.99 -4.26
N CYS A 156 5.46 -2.25 -4.60
CA CYS A 156 6.18 -2.98 -5.63
C CYS A 156 6.00 -2.38 -7.03
N LYS A 157 4.86 -1.74 -7.34
CA LYS A 157 4.66 -1.00 -8.60
C LYS A 157 5.57 0.23 -8.75
N LYS A 158 6.13 0.78 -7.66
CA LYS A 158 7.06 1.92 -7.72
C LYS A 158 8.45 1.47 -8.19
N ARG A 159 8.93 2.03 -9.31
CA ARG A 159 10.21 1.64 -9.94
C ARG A 159 11.40 1.63 -8.98
N LYS A 160 11.47 2.60 -8.06
CA LYS A 160 12.60 2.81 -7.15
C LYS A 160 12.48 2.06 -5.82
N PHE A 161 11.47 1.19 -5.68
CA PHE A 161 11.29 0.32 -4.52
C PHE A 161 11.70 -1.11 -4.86
N GLN A 162 12.46 -1.72 -3.95
CA GLN A 162 12.79 -3.13 -3.98
C GLN A 162 12.58 -3.71 -2.58
N ILE A 163 12.04 -4.92 -2.50
CA ILE A 163 11.92 -5.67 -1.25
C ILE A 163 12.66 -6.99 -1.41
N ILE A 164 13.43 -7.36 -0.39
CA ILE A 164 14.26 -8.56 -0.33
C ILE A 164 13.78 -9.43 0.82
#